data_AF-A0A3C1RL71-F1
#
_entry.id   AF-A0A3C1RL71-F1
#
_cell.length_a   1.000
_cell.length_b   1.000
_cell.length_c   1.000
_cell.angle_alpha   90.00
_cell.angle_beta   90.00
_cell.angle_gamma   90.00
#
_symmetry.space_group_name_H-M   'P 1'
#
loop_
_entity.id
_entity.type
_entity.pdbx_description
1 polymer ?
#
loop_
_entity_poly.entity_id
_entity_poly.type
_entity_poly.pdbx_seq_one_letter_code
_entity_poly.pdbx_strand_id
1 'polypeptide(L)'
;MKLGLLIGGLLLTAISGNAQVTTINENFESFTAGTGAAWPQNNWNRVQSGSGPWVYVDNSNAADKHIQYYSFFTTNTPGYAIAPQIIAPNGSQTLTFKSSLTAGSSVGSTGTIEVGFVDGVTTADMASFTKIGNTITLTSTDTQYSVPIPASNKQYIAFRIVGSLNHTAIQLDDISYAASSILAVSDQAKSKESVQFAVNSDNTALQFIAKKEPKKIQIYSAGGQKTAEGKLSGRSFDISTLQTGVYYILIETAEGEIVKSKFIKK
;
A
#
# COMPACT_ATOMS: atom_id res chain seq x y z
N MET A 1 9.16 7.70 63.49
CA MET A 1 10.12 8.08 62.44
C MET A 1 9.48 7.78 61.09
N LYS A 2 9.39 8.78 60.21
CA LYS A 2 8.69 8.72 58.92
C LYS A 2 9.54 7.94 57.90
N LEU A 3 8.97 6.89 57.33
CA LEU A 3 9.58 6.13 56.24
C LEU A 3 9.22 6.82 54.92
N GLY A 4 10.18 7.56 54.35
CA GLY A 4 10.02 8.19 53.05
C GLY A 4 10.14 7.13 51.95
N LEU A 5 9.03 6.87 51.27
CA LEU A 5 8.98 6.04 50.06
C LEU A 5 9.48 6.90 48.88
N LEU A 6 10.73 6.69 48.43
CA LEU A 6 11.17 7.22 47.14
C LEU A 6 10.65 6.28 46.03
N ILE A 7 9.59 6.71 45.34
CA ILE A 7 9.18 6.12 44.06
C ILE A 7 9.96 6.86 42.97
N GLY A 8 11.07 6.26 42.52
CA GLY A 8 11.80 6.71 41.33
C GLY A 8 10.98 6.37 40.09
N GLY A 9 10.33 7.37 39.50
CA GLY A 9 9.61 7.22 38.24
C GLY A 9 10.58 6.90 37.11
N LEU A 10 10.52 5.67 36.59
CA LEU A 10 11.12 5.32 35.31
C LEU A 10 10.30 6.02 34.21
N LEU A 11 10.81 7.14 33.68
CA LEU A 11 10.31 7.73 32.45
C LEU A 11 10.75 6.84 31.29
N LEU A 12 9.87 5.92 30.85
CA LEU A 12 10.00 5.32 29.53
C LEU A 12 9.65 6.40 28.50
N THR A 13 10.67 7.08 27.97
CA THR A 13 10.53 7.80 26.71
C THR A 13 10.28 6.75 25.63
N ALA A 14 9.03 6.61 25.19
CA ALA A 14 8.69 5.84 24.02
C ALA A 14 9.36 6.53 22.81
N ILE A 15 10.50 5.98 22.37
CA ILE A 15 11.11 6.36 21.10
C ILE A 15 10.18 5.80 20.03
N SER A 16 9.26 6.63 19.53
CA SER A 16 8.44 6.30 18.37
C SER A 16 9.32 6.33 17.13
N GLY A 17 10.10 5.26 16.92
CA GLY A 17 10.77 5.03 15.65
C GLY A 17 9.73 4.70 14.59
N ASN A 18 9.75 5.42 13.46
CA ASN A 18 8.94 5.04 12.31
C ASN A 18 9.44 3.68 11.78
N ALA A 19 8.54 2.72 11.60
CA ALA A 19 8.90 1.42 11.07
C ALA A 19 9.36 1.57 9.61
N GLN A 20 10.48 0.93 9.27
CA GLN A 20 10.94 0.84 7.90
C GLN A 20 9.98 -0.01 7.08
N VAL A 21 9.69 0.41 5.85
CA VAL A 21 8.79 -0.33 4.95
C VAL A 21 9.59 -1.08 3.87
N THR A 22 9.10 -2.26 3.50
CA THR A 22 9.63 -3.04 2.36
C THR A 22 9.08 -2.57 1.03
N THR A 23 7.88 -1.98 1.03
CA THR A 23 7.14 -1.57 -0.17
C THR A 23 6.37 -0.28 0.11
N ILE A 24 6.11 0.51 -0.92
CA ILE A 24 5.20 1.65 -0.88
C ILE A 24 4.13 1.43 -1.96
N ASN A 25 2.88 1.74 -1.62
CA ASN A 25 1.76 1.83 -2.56
C ASN A 25 0.86 2.95 -2.07
N GLU A 26 1.03 4.14 -2.63
CA GLU A 26 0.43 5.38 -2.16
C GLU A 26 -0.31 6.08 -3.30
N ASN A 27 -1.58 6.39 -3.06
CA ASN A 27 -2.46 7.15 -3.95
C ASN A 27 -3.02 8.40 -3.27
N PHE A 28 -2.49 8.76 -2.09
CA PHE A 28 -2.80 9.98 -1.34
C PHE A 28 -4.26 10.20 -0.89
N GLU A 29 -5.18 9.28 -1.19
CA GLU A 29 -6.59 9.41 -0.85
C GLU A 29 -6.88 9.56 0.65
N SER A 30 -6.02 8.95 1.47
CA SER A 30 -6.12 9.01 2.93
C SER A 30 -5.56 10.31 3.54
N PHE A 31 -4.94 11.18 2.74
CA PHE A 31 -4.30 12.39 3.24
C PHE A 31 -5.31 13.50 3.52
N THR A 32 -4.96 14.32 4.50
CA THR A 32 -5.57 15.64 4.71
C THR A 32 -4.98 16.61 3.70
N ALA A 33 -5.85 17.16 2.86
CA ALA A 33 -5.47 18.05 1.78
C ALA A 33 -5.37 19.53 2.19
N GLY A 34 -4.77 20.32 1.31
CA GLY A 34 -4.59 21.76 1.44
C GLY A 34 -3.20 22.17 1.92
N THR A 35 -2.83 23.42 1.60
CA THR A 35 -1.51 23.99 1.93
C THR A 35 -1.25 24.06 3.44
N GLY A 36 -2.30 24.30 4.23
CA GLY A 36 -2.27 24.38 5.69
C GLY A 36 -2.35 23.04 6.43
N ALA A 37 -2.44 21.90 5.72
CA ALA A 37 -2.44 20.59 6.37
C ALA A 37 -1.14 20.37 7.15
N ALA A 38 -1.24 19.69 8.29
CA ALA A 38 -0.08 19.31 9.09
C ALA A 38 0.73 18.21 8.37
N TRP A 39 2.05 18.24 8.53
CA TRP A 39 2.98 17.24 8.03
C TRP A 39 3.95 16.85 9.14
N PRO A 40 4.43 15.60 9.21
CA PRO A 40 4.23 14.50 8.25
C PRO A 40 2.81 13.90 8.24
N GLN A 41 2.46 13.19 7.17
CA GLN A 41 1.23 12.40 7.04
C GLN A 41 1.58 11.01 6.52
N ASN A 42 1.09 9.94 7.17
CA ASN A 42 1.38 8.56 6.77
C ASN A 42 2.88 8.28 6.54
N ASN A 43 3.74 8.89 7.38
CA ASN A 43 5.21 8.86 7.27
C ASN A 43 5.81 9.52 6.02
N TRP A 44 4.99 10.09 5.15
CA TRP A 44 5.45 11.01 4.11
C TRP A 44 5.79 12.36 4.71
N ASN A 45 6.87 12.93 4.22
CA ASN A 45 7.35 14.25 4.60
C ASN A 45 7.38 15.16 3.37
N ARG A 46 7.48 16.47 3.64
CA ARG A 46 7.71 17.47 2.61
C ARG A 46 8.77 18.46 3.05
N VAL A 47 9.53 18.96 2.11
CA VAL A 47 10.37 20.16 2.29
C VAL A 47 9.94 21.18 1.27
N GLN A 48 9.63 22.38 1.76
CA GLN A 48 9.15 23.50 0.97
C GLN A 48 9.69 24.80 1.58
N SER A 49 9.64 25.91 0.84
CA SER A 49 10.00 27.23 1.36
C SER A 49 8.77 27.97 1.89
N GLY A 50 8.98 28.85 2.88
CA GLY A 50 7.90 29.56 3.57
C GLY A 50 7.05 30.45 2.65
N SER A 51 7.66 31.03 1.61
CA SER A 51 6.97 31.86 0.61
C SER A 51 6.62 31.10 -0.68
N GLY A 52 6.72 29.77 -0.69
CA GLY A 52 6.67 28.94 -1.89
C GLY A 52 8.07 28.42 -2.28
N PRO A 53 8.17 27.36 -3.09
CA PRO A 53 7.04 26.63 -3.68
C PRO A 53 6.31 25.85 -2.60
N TRP A 54 5.02 25.60 -2.78
CA TRP A 54 4.26 24.73 -1.88
C TRP A 54 4.23 23.31 -2.42
N VAL A 55 4.34 22.33 -1.53
CA VAL A 55 4.16 20.91 -1.80
C VAL A 55 3.07 20.43 -0.86
N TYR A 56 1.91 20.07 -1.35
CA TYR A 56 0.76 19.74 -0.52
C TYR A 56 -0.11 18.69 -1.21
N VAL A 57 -1.05 18.08 -0.49
CA VAL A 57 -2.04 17.22 -1.14
C VAL A 57 -3.17 18.09 -1.65
N ASP A 58 -3.43 18.06 -2.95
CA ASP A 58 -4.54 18.78 -3.56
C ASP A 58 -5.87 18.07 -3.31
N ASN A 59 -6.96 18.84 -3.28
CA ASN A 59 -8.33 18.33 -3.16
C ASN A 59 -9.32 19.06 -4.07
N SER A 60 -8.85 19.62 -5.18
CA SER A 60 -9.77 20.13 -6.21
C SER A 60 -10.77 19.05 -6.64
N ASN A 61 -10.38 17.77 -6.56
CA ASN A 61 -11.26 16.61 -6.58
C ASN A 61 -11.10 15.79 -5.29
N ALA A 62 -12.16 15.69 -4.48
CA ALA A 62 -12.11 14.96 -3.21
C ALA A 62 -12.01 13.43 -3.37
N ALA A 63 -12.26 12.90 -4.59
CA ALA A 63 -12.18 11.49 -4.92
C ALA A 63 -10.88 11.12 -5.67
N ASP A 64 -10.00 12.09 -5.90
CA ASP A 64 -8.75 11.93 -6.65
C ASP A 64 -7.71 12.92 -6.12
N LYS A 65 -7.08 12.54 -5.00
CA LYS A 65 -6.09 13.35 -4.30
C LYS A 65 -4.70 12.97 -4.76
N HIS A 66 -3.84 13.97 -4.88
CA HIS A 66 -2.46 13.78 -5.29
C HIS A 66 -1.56 14.84 -4.66
N ILE A 67 -0.25 14.64 -4.71
CA ILE A 67 0.71 15.68 -4.33
C ILE A 67 0.75 16.74 -5.43
N GLN A 68 0.56 18.00 -5.04
CA GLN A 68 0.70 19.17 -5.88
C GLN A 68 1.91 19.98 -5.43
N TYR A 69 2.88 20.12 -6.33
CA TYR A 69 3.86 21.20 -6.27
C TYR A 69 3.25 22.45 -6.92
N TYR A 70 3.39 23.60 -6.28
CA TYR A 70 2.98 24.89 -6.83
C TYR A 70 4.04 25.95 -6.56
N SER A 71 4.64 26.46 -7.62
CA SER A 71 5.73 27.44 -7.56
C SER A 71 5.35 28.78 -6.95
N PHE A 72 4.07 29.17 -6.95
CA PHE A 72 3.63 30.50 -6.54
C PHE A 72 4.48 31.60 -7.20
N PHE A 73 5.27 32.38 -6.45
CA PHE A 73 6.20 33.40 -6.99
C PHE A 73 7.69 32.99 -6.92
N THR A 74 7.98 31.72 -6.64
CA THR A 74 9.36 31.21 -6.50
C THR A 74 9.71 30.31 -7.66
N THR A 75 10.04 30.93 -8.80
CA THR A 75 10.48 30.21 -10.01
C THR A 75 11.77 29.44 -9.75
N ASN A 76 11.93 28.30 -10.43
CA ASN A 76 13.14 27.47 -10.39
C ASN A 76 13.59 27.07 -8.99
N THR A 77 12.68 27.10 -8.01
CA THR A 77 12.95 26.75 -6.62
C THR A 77 12.44 25.34 -6.36
N PRO A 78 13.23 24.44 -5.76
CA PRO A 78 12.81 23.06 -5.55
C PRO A 78 11.83 22.93 -4.38
N GLY A 79 10.81 22.08 -4.58
CA GLY A 79 10.02 21.47 -3.52
C GLY A 79 10.28 19.97 -3.47
N TYR A 80 10.13 19.37 -2.29
CA TYR A 80 10.38 17.94 -2.09
C TYR A 80 9.18 17.25 -1.46
N ALA A 81 8.77 16.14 -2.06
CA ALA A 81 7.99 15.11 -1.39
C ALA A 81 8.94 13.95 -1.04
N ILE A 82 8.89 13.47 0.20
CA ILE A 82 9.84 12.48 0.72
C ILE A 82 9.05 11.29 1.23
N ALA A 83 9.34 10.13 0.66
CA ALA A 83 8.67 8.88 0.96
C ALA A 83 8.96 8.42 2.41
N PRO A 84 8.14 7.50 2.96
CA PRO A 84 8.44 6.81 4.21
C PRO A 84 9.83 6.16 4.18
N GLN A 85 10.39 5.95 5.38
CA GLN A 85 11.67 5.25 5.50
C GLN A 85 11.56 3.84 4.93
N ILE A 86 12.36 3.52 3.92
CA ILE A 86 12.43 2.19 3.32
C ILE A 86 13.56 1.38 3.96
N ILE A 87 13.48 0.06 3.84
CA ILE A 87 14.67 -0.78 3.99
C ILE A 87 15.67 -0.39 2.90
N ALA A 88 16.95 -0.33 3.26
CA ALA A 88 18.05 -0.01 2.35
C ALA A 88 17.92 -0.83 1.03
N PRO A 89 17.79 -0.16 -0.14
CA PRO A 89 17.58 -0.86 -1.40
C PRO A 89 18.81 -1.68 -1.77
N ASN A 90 18.58 -2.86 -2.36
CA ASN A 90 19.64 -3.76 -2.79
C ASN A 90 19.90 -3.71 -4.31
N GLY A 91 19.19 -2.83 -5.03
CA GLY A 91 19.34 -2.65 -6.47
C GLY A 91 18.32 -3.42 -7.32
N SER A 92 17.47 -4.25 -6.73
CA SER A 92 16.43 -4.99 -7.47
C SER A 92 15.06 -4.30 -7.50
N GLN A 93 14.92 -3.16 -6.82
CA GLN A 93 13.65 -2.47 -6.69
C GLN A 93 13.41 -1.49 -7.84
N THR A 94 12.14 -1.31 -8.17
CA THR A 94 11.66 -0.29 -9.10
C THR A 94 10.69 0.63 -8.37
N LEU A 95 10.78 1.92 -8.67
CA LEU A 95 9.82 2.94 -8.27
C LEU A 95 9.01 3.35 -9.51
N THR A 96 7.68 3.32 -9.41
CA THR A 96 6.78 3.89 -10.42
C THR A 96 5.93 4.98 -9.80
N PHE A 97 5.56 5.97 -10.60
CA PHE A 97 4.68 7.07 -10.19
C PHE A 97 4.06 7.72 -11.42
N LYS A 98 2.96 8.45 -11.26
CA LYS A 98 2.38 9.31 -12.29
C LYS A 98 2.69 10.77 -12.02
N SER A 99 2.89 11.54 -13.08
CA SER A 99 3.07 12.98 -12.97
C SER A 99 2.72 13.69 -14.27
N SER A 100 2.31 14.95 -14.13
CA SER A 100 2.16 15.90 -15.23
C SER A 100 2.28 17.35 -14.75
N LEU A 101 2.51 18.24 -15.70
CA LEU A 101 2.24 19.66 -15.56
C LEU A 101 0.72 19.88 -15.55
N THR A 102 0.17 20.49 -14.51
CA THR A 102 -1.28 20.66 -14.42
C THR A 102 -1.76 21.79 -15.33
N ALA A 103 -2.98 21.66 -15.86
CA ALA A 103 -3.55 22.57 -16.84
C ALA A 103 -3.71 24.03 -16.34
N GLY A 104 -3.71 24.26 -15.02
CA GLY A 104 -3.74 25.59 -14.42
C GLY A 104 -2.40 26.33 -14.42
N SER A 105 -1.33 25.70 -14.93
CA SER A 105 -0.01 26.33 -15.00
C SER A 105 0.01 27.52 -15.96
N SER A 106 0.83 28.52 -15.64
CA SER A 106 1.04 29.67 -16.55
C SER A 106 1.52 29.22 -17.93
N VAL A 107 1.04 29.88 -18.98
CA VAL A 107 1.39 29.57 -20.38
C VAL A 107 2.91 29.58 -20.57
N GLY A 108 3.44 28.54 -21.20
CA GLY A 108 4.89 28.36 -21.39
C GLY A 108 5.63 27.79 -20.18
N SER A 109 4.93 27.45 -19.09
CA SER A 109 5.55 26.73 -17.96
C SER A 109 6.08 25.38 -18.40
N THR A 110 7.21 25.01 -17.83
CA THR A 110 7.76 23.66 -17.87
C THR A 110 7.98 23.18 -16.45
N GLY A 111 8.03 21.86 -16.27
CA GLY A 111 8.23 21.24 -14.97
C GLY A 111 9.21 20.09 -15.06
N THR A 112 9.96 19.85 -13.99
CA THR A 112 10.85 18.69 -13.89
C THR A 112 10.68 17.96 -12.57
N ILE A 113 10.89 16.65 -12.62
CA ILE A 113 11.03 15.80 -11.44
C ILE A 113 12.36 15.06 -11.52
N GLU A 114 13.05 15.01 -10.39
CA GLU A 114 14.20 14.15 -10.17
C GLU A 114 13.94 13.28 -8.95
N VAL A 115 14.11 11.97 -9.11
CA VAL A 115 14.10 11.02 -8.00
C VAL A 115 15.52 10.95 -7.44
N GLY A 116 15.67 10.92 -6.13
CA GLY A 116 16.98 10.83 -5.50
C GLY A 116 16.94 10.28 -4.08
N PHE A 117 18.11 9.93 -3.57
CA PHE A 117 18.26 9.57 -2.16
C PHE A 117 18.62 10.80 -1.32
N VAL A 118 18.12 10.83 -0.09
CA VAL A 118 18.44 11.83 0.95
C VAL A 118 18.77 11.14 2.28
N ASP A 119 19.42 11.85 3.19
CA ASP A 119 19.89 11.28 4.47
C ASP A 119 18.81 11.33 5.56
N GLY A 120 17.79 12.16 5.34
CA GLY A 120 16.67 12.37 6.25
C GLY A 120 15.55 13.16 5.57
N VAL A 121 14.64 13.70 6.37
CA VAL A 121 13.38 14.30 5.91
C VAL A 121 13.26 15.80 6.14
N THR A 122 14.29 16.43 6.70
CA THR A 122 14.29 17.85 7.05
C THR A 122 14.88 18.72 5.93
N THR A 123 14.72 20.04 6.03
CA THR A 123 15.31 20.99 5.09
C THR A 123 16.83 20.87 5.01
N ALA A 124 17.51 20.62 6.12
CA ALA A 124 18.97 20.45 6.15
C ALA A 124 19.41 19.18 5.39
N ASP A 125 18.60 18.12 5.43
CA ASP A 125 18.91 16.85 4.77
C ASP A 125 18.86 16.94 3.25
N MET A 126 18.17 17.94 2.69
CA MET A 126 18.07 18.10 1.23
C MET A 126 19.42 18.45 0.58
N ALA A 127 20.41 18.90 1.36
CA ALA A 127 21.79 19.08 0.90
C ALA A 127 22.47 17.75 0.51
N SER A 128 21.98 16.61 0.99
CA SER A 128 22.53 15.28 0.66
C SER A 128 21.86 14.63 -0.56
N PHE A 129 20.92 15.32 -1.20
CA PHE A 129 20.17 14.82 -2.35
C PHE A 129 21.09 14.30 -3.44
N THR A 130 21.00 13.00 -3.70
CA THR A 130 21.78 12.30 -4.74
C THR A 130 20.82 11.77 -5.79
N LYS A 131 20.87 12.35 -7.00
CA LYS A 131 19.97 12.00 -8.09
C LYS A 131 20.13 10.55 -8.53
N ILE A 132 19.01 9.90 -8.82
CA ILE A 132 18.90 8.58 -9.42
C ILE A 132 18.38 8.75 -10.85
N GLY A 133 19.14 8.24 -11.82
CA GLY A 133 18.75 8.29 -13.23
C GLY A 133 18.70 9.70 -13.82
N ASN A 134 17.84 9.87 -14.82
CA ASN A 134 17.71 11.11 -15.58
C ASN A 134 16.67 12.06 -14.97
N THR A 135 16.86 13.36 -15.22
CA THR A 135 15.83 14.37 -14.95
C THR A 135 14.65 14.15 -15.88
N ILE A 136 13.44 14.08 -15.32
CA ILE A 136 12.21 13.87 -16.07
C ILE A 136 11.60 15.24 -16.38
N THR A 137 11.50 15.57 -17.66
CA THR A 137 10.76 16.75 -18.13
C THR A 137 9.30 16.40 -18.30
N LEU A 138 8.42 17.17 -17.68
CA LEU A 138 6.98 16.92 -17.67
C LEU A 138 6.28 17.61 -18.84
N THR A 139 5.23 16.95 -19.32
CA THR A 139 4.25 17.50 -20.24
C THR A 139 2.91 17.65 -19.51
N SER A 140 1.88 18.18 -20.18
CA SER A 140 0.52 18.26 -19.63
C SER A 140 -0.23 16.92 -19.66
N THR A 141 0.41 15.85 -20.12
CA THR A 141 -0.18 14.51 -20.15
C THR A 141 0.21 13.77 -18.89
N ASP A 142 -0.79 13.27 -18.15
CA ASP A 142 -0.54 12.41 -17.00
C ASP A 142 0.13 11.11 -17.44
N THR A 143 1.40 10.98 -17.07
CA THR A 143 2.30 9.94 -17.60
C THR A 143 2.83 9.10 -16.44
N GLN A 144 2.81 7.78 -16.59
CA GLN A 144 3.47 6.87 -15.67
C GLN A 144 4.96 6.79 -15.98
N TYR A 145 5.79 7.05 -14.97
CA TYR A 145 7.23 6.92 -15.01
C TYR A 145 7.70 5.70 -14.22
N SER A 146 8.84 5.14 -14.62
CA SER A 146 9.47 3.99 -13.97
C SER A 146 10.96 4.25 -13.80
N VAL A 147 11.45 4.13 -12.58
CA VAL A 147 12.83 4.43 -12.18
C VAL A 147 13.40 3.22 -11.45
N PRO A 148 14.40 2.52 -12.03
CA PRO A 148 15.16 1.50 -11.31
C PRO A 148 15.92 2.13 -10.13
N ILE A 149 15.78 1.53 -8.94
CA ILE A 149 16.41 2.04 -7.72
C ILE A 149 17.70 1.26 -7.46
N PRO A 150 18.88 1.90 -7.52
CA PRO A 150 20.16 1.23 -7.31
C PRO A 150 20.36 0.86 -5.83
N ALA A 151 21.29 -0.06 -5.58
CA ALA A 151 21.68 -0.42 -4.23
C ALA A 151 22.21 0.80 -3.46
N SER A 152 21.79 0.99 -2.22
CA SER A 152 22.19 2.14 -1.40
C SER A 152 21.99 1.84 0.08
N ASN A 153 22.81 2.46 0.92
CA ASN A 153 22.59 2.47 2.37
C ASN A 153 21.61 3.58 2.81
N LYS A 154 21.21 4.48 1.90
CA LYS A 154 20.23 5.53 2.17
C LYS A 154 18.82 4.93 2.16
N GLN A 155 17.98 5.40 3.09
CA GLN A 155 16.68 4.81 3.40
C GLN A 155 15.52 5.75 3.12
N TYR A 156 15.78 6.87 2.44
CA TYR A 156 14.76 7.84 2.05
C TYR A 156 14.90 8.16 0.56
N ILE A 157 13.78 8.08 -0.14
CA ILE A 157 13.64 8.51 -1.53
C ILE A 157 12.90 9.85 -1.50
N ALA A 158 13.44 10.84 -2.19
CA ALA A 158 12.84 12.14 -2.38
C ALA A 158 12.54 12.39 -3.86
N PHE A 159 11.40 13.02 -4.10
CA PHE A 159 11.02 13.61 -5.38
C PHE A 159 11.34 15.09 -5.33
N ARG A 160 12.40 15.52 -6.03
CA ARG A 160 12.75 16.93 -6.20
C ARG A 160 11.96 17.48 -7.40
N ILE A 161 11.06 18.41 -7.13
CA ILE A 161 10.13 18.96 -8.12
C ILE A 161 10.47 20.44 -8.34
N VAL A 162 10.57 20.86 -9.60
CA VAL A 162 10.91 22.25 -9.96
C VAL A 162 10.00 22.72 -11.09
N GLY A 163 9.36 23.87 -10.89
CA GLY A 163 8.61 24.59 -11.92
C GLY A 163 9.38 25.79 -12.48
N SER A 164 9.30 26.03 -13.79
CA SER A 164 10.14 27.02 -14.47
C SER A 164 9.64 28.47 -14.37
N LEU A 165 8.34 28.68 -14.14
CA LEU A 165 7.70 30.00 -14.10
C LEU A 165 6.91 30.20 -12.80
N ASN A 166 6.39 31.42 -12.61
CA ASN A 166 5.41 31.70 -11.56
C ASN A 166 4.14 30.91 -11.87
N HIS A 167 3.47 30.45 -10.82
CA HIS A 167 2.24 29.69 -10.92
C HIS A 167 2.35 28.44 -11.82
N THR A 168 3.55 27.87 -11.99
CA THR A 168 3.74 26.49 -12.45
C THR A 168 3.25 25.52 -11.38
N ALA A 169 2.40 24.58 -11.78
CA ALA A 169 1.78 23.56 -10.94
C ALA A 169 2.06 22.16 -11.53
N ILE A 170 2.54 21.24 -10.70
CA ILE A 170 2.93 19.87 -11.08
C ILE A 170 2.29 18.88 -10.12
N GLN A 171 1.63 17.84 -10.65
CA GLN A 171 1.05 16.76 -9.86
C GLN A 171 2.00 15.56 -9.76
N LEU A 172 1.92 14.82 -8.66
CA LEU A 172 2.62 13.57 -8.41
C LEU A 172 1.66 12.61 -7.69
N ASP A 173 1.47 11.42 -8.25
CA ASP A 173 0.47 10.46 -7.78
C ASP A 173 0.87 9.00 -8.04
N ASP A 174 0.07 8.04 -7.54
CA ASP A 174 0.15 6.60 -7.79
C ASP A 174 1.56 6.04 -7.60
N ILE A 175 2.15 6.34 -6.44
CA ILE A 175 3.54 5.98 -6.13
C ILE A 175 3.60 4.53 -5.64
N SER A 176 4.38 3.73 -6.35
CA SER A 176 4.64 2.34 -6.01
C SER A 176 6.14 2.06 -5.98
N TYR A 177 6.64 1.58 -4.84
CA TYR A 177 8.04 1.18 -4.66
C TYR A 177 8.08 -0.27 -4.24
N ALA A 178 8.87 -1.06 -4.99
CA ALA A 178 9.10 -2.48 -4.69
C ALA A 178 7.82 -3.29 -4.48
N ALA A 179 6.66 -2.77 -4.91
CA ALA A 179 5.43 -3.53 -4.90
C ALA A 179 5.67 -4.69 -5.86
N SER A 180 5.75 -5.91 -5.32
CA SER A 180 5.51 -7.11 -6.11
C SER A 180 4.32 -6.81 -6.98
N SER A 181 4.38 -7.14 -8.27
CA SER A 181 3.21 -7.11 -9.14
C SER A 181 2.15 -8.01 -8.48
N ILE A 182 1.32 -7.44 -7.62
CA ILE A 182 0.16 -8.12 -7.11
C ILE A 182 -0.71 -8.13 -8.36
N LEU A 183 -0.71 -9.26 -9.06
CA LEU A 183 -1.72 -9.61 -10.04
C LEU A 183 -3.04 -9.77 -9.29
N ALA A 184 -3.48 -8.72 -8.60
CA ALA A 184 -4.80 -8.59 -8.06
C ALA A 184 -5.69 -8.43 -9.29
N VAL A 185 -6.16 -9.55 -9.82
CA VAL A 185 -7.39 -9.53 -10.59
C VAL A 185 -8.44 -8.94 -9.66
N SER A 186 -9.15 -7.89 -10.10
CA SER A 186 -10.40 -7.57 -9.44
C SER A 186 -11.26 -8.82 -9.60
N ASP A 187 -11.46 -9.57 -8.52
CA ASP A 187 -12.61 -10.46 -8.45
C ASP A 187 -13.80 -9.51 -8.48
N GLN A 188 -14.29 -9.21 -9.69
CA GLN A 188 -15.63 -8.71 -9.88
C GLN A 188 -16.51 -9.81 -9.34
N ALA A 189 -16.81 -9.75 -8.04
CA ALA A 189 -17.60 -10.71 -7.33
C ALA A 189 -19.00 -10.68 -7.95
N LYS A 190 -19.20 -11.48 -9.01
CA LYS A 190 -20.51 -12.03 -9.30
C LYS A 190 -21.00 -12.61 -7.98
N SER A 191 -22.23 -12.27 -7.60
CA SER A 191 -22.82 -12.66 -6.32
C SER A 191 -22.43 -14.09 -5.97
N LYS A 192 -21.54 -14.26 -4.97
CA LYS A 192 -21.03 -15.57 -4.60
C LYS A 192 -22.23 -16.44 -4.23
N GLU A 193 -22.39 -17.56 -4.91
CA GLU A 193 -23.34 -18.57 -4.48
C GLU A 193 -22.89 -19.05 -3.10
N SER A 194 -23.70 -18.77 -2.08
CA SER A 194 -23.35 -19.12 -0.70
C SER A 194 -23.48 -20.62 -0.51
N VAL A 195 -22.34 -21.32 -0.53
CA VAL A 195 -22.26 -22.70 -0.03
C VAL A 195 -21.93 -22.63 1.47
N GLN A 196 -22.90 -23.04 2.28
CA GLN A 196 -22.74 -23.21 3.73
C GLN A 196 -22.71 -24.69 4.06
N PHE A 197 -22.06 -25.06 5.17
CA PHE A 197 -22.12 -26.41 5.68
C PHE A 197 -21.93 -26.46 7.19
N ALA A 198 -22.33 -27.56 7.80
CA ALA A 198 -22.11 -27.85 9.21
C ALA A 198 -21.80 -29.34 9.41
N VAL A 199 -21.10 -29.67 10.50
CA VAL A 199 -20.95 -31.06 10.95
C VAL A 199 -22.28 -31.49 11.59
N ASN A 200 -22.79 -32.68 11.24
CA ASN A 200 -24.00 -33.21 11.85
C ASN A 200 -23.81 -33.54 13.34
N SER A 201 -24.91 -33.75 14.07
CA SER A 201 -24.90 -34.10 15.49
C SER A 201 -24.01 -35.31 15.80
N ASP A 202 -24.04 -36.31 14.93
CA ASP A 202 -23.36 -37.59 15.13
C ASP A 202 -21.88 -37.54 14.72
N ASN A 203 -21.41 -36.38 14.25
CA ASN A 203 -20.06 -36.15 13.73
C ASN A 203 -19.67 -37.05 12.55
N THR A 204 -20.61 -37.74 11.91
CA THR A 204 -20.34 -38.67 10.79
C THR A 204 -20.42 -38.02 9.41
N ALA A 205 -21.02 -36.84 9.27
CA ALA A 205 -21.21 -36.20 7.97
C ALA A 205 -21.13 -34.67 8.05
N LEU A 206 -20.73 -34.05 6.93
CA LEU A 206 -20.93 -32.63 6.67
C LEU A 206 -22.24 -32.46 5.90
N GLN A 207 -23.13 -31.60 6.38
CA GLN A 207 -24.40 -31.24 5.74
C GLN A 207 -24.27 -29.89 5.04
N PHE A 208 -24.66 -29.83 3.77
CA PHE A 208 -24.49 -28.66 2.91
C PHE A 208 -25.81 -27.93 2.63
N ILE A 209 -25.71 -26.60 2.60
CA ILE A 209 -26.72 -25.71 2.08
C ILE A 209 -26.12 -24.93 0.91
N ALA A 210 -26.58 -25.24 -0.30
CA ALA A 210 -26.23 -24.55 -1.53
C ALA A 210 -27.45 -24.50 -2.47
N LYS A 211 -27.50 -23.49 -3.35
CA LYS A 211 -28.53 -23.39 -4.40
C LYS A 211 -28.35 -24.44 -5.50
N LYS A 212 -27.10 -24.76 -5.83
CA LYS A 212 -26.71 -25.83 -6.76
C LYS A 212 -25.74 -26.77 -6.07
N GLU A 213 -25.77 -28.04 -6.49
CA GLU A 213 -24.89 -29.06 -5.93
C GLU A 213 -23.42 -28.77 -6.30
N PRO A 214 -22.51 -28.71 -5.31
CA PRO A 214 -21.08 -28.60 -5.58
C PRO A 214 -20.56 -29.75 -6.43
N LYS A 215 -19.61 -29.45 -7.33
CA LYS A 215 -18.98 -30.44 -8.22
C LYS A 215 -18.08 -31.41 -7.49
N LYS A 216 -17.35 -30.91 -6.48
CA LYS A 216 -16.30 -31.66 -5.80
C LYS A 216 -16.05 -31.13 -4.40
N ILE A 217 -15.81 -32.05 -3.48
CA ILE A 217 -15.38 -31.80 -2.12
C ILE A 217 -14.01 -32.44 -1.93
N GLN A 218 -13.08 -31.73 -1.29
CA GLN A 218 -11.78 -32.25 -0.88
C GLN A 218 -11.51 -31.85 0.56
N ILE A 219 -11.06 -32.81 1.38
CA ILE A 219 -10.76 -32.61 2.78
C ILE A 219 -9.27 -32.86 3.00
N TYR A 220 -8.65 -31.96 3.76
CA TYR A 220 -7.24 -32.02 4.13
C TYR A 220 -7.10 -31.98 5.65
N SER A 221 -6.17 -32.76 6.19
CA SER A 221 -5.78 -32.69 7.60
C SER A 221 -5.07 -31.37 7.91
N ALA A 222 -4.90 -31.06 9.21
CA ALA A 222 -4.13 -29.90 9.65
C ALA A 222 -2.68 -29.89 9.12
N GLY A 223 -2.11 -31.07 8.83
CA GLY A 223 -0.78 -31.22 8.22
C GLY A 223 -0.77 -31.09 6.69
N GLY A 224 -1.88 -30.71 6.06
CA GLY A 224 -1.99 -30.52 4.62
C GLY A 224 -2.12 -31.80 3.79
N GLN A 225 -2.29 -32.96 4.42
CA GLN A 225 -2.52 -34.24 3.71
C GLN A 225 -3.98 -34.35 3.29
N LYS A 226 -4.25 -34.71 2.03
CA LYS A 226 -5.62 -34.95 1.56
C LYS A 226 -6.16 -36.25 2.16
N THR A 227 -7.21 -36.16 2.97
CA THR A 227 -7.76 -37.29 3.73
C THR A 227 -9.07 -37.83 3.16
N ALA A 228 -9.80 -37.04 2.36
CA ALA A 228 -10.98 -37.48 1.63
C ALA A 228 -11.22 -36.63 0.37
N GLU A 229 -11.87 -37.20 -0.64
CA GLU A 229 -12.46 -36.45 -1.75
C GLU A 229 -13.70 -37.14 -2.30
N GLY A 230 -14.58 -36.39 -2.95
CA GLY A 230 -15.74 -36.95 -3.62
C GLY A 230 -16.79 -35.90 -3.99
N LYS A 231 -17.99 -36.40 -4.29
CA LYS A 231 -19.21 -35.59 -4.49
C LYS A 231 -20.10 -35.70 -3.27
N LEU A 232 -21.10 -34.82 -3.18
CA LEU A 232 -22.14 -35.00 -2.19
C LEU A 232 -22.98 -36.25 -2.51
N SER A 233 -23.47 -36.91 -1.48
CA SER A 233 -24.58 -37.84 -1.56
C SER A 233 -25.83 -37.10 -1.08
N GLY A 234 -26.60 -36.55 -2.03
CA GLY A 234 -27.66 -35.61 -1.73
C GLY A 234 -27.10 -34.30 -1.17
N ARG A 235 -27.34 -34.01 0.11
CA ARG A 235 -26.81 -32.82 0.79
C ARG A 235 -25.68 -33.12 1.76
N SER A 236 -25.17 -34.35 1.77
CA SER A 236 -24.22 -34.82 2.78
C SER A 236 -22.91 -35.28 2.17
N PHE A 237 -21.82 -35.08 2.90
CA PHE A 237 -20.52 -35.67 2.61
C PHE A 237 -20.07 -36.49 3.83
N ASP A 238 -19.74 -37.77 3.62
CA ASP A 238 -19.34 -38.67 4.71
C ASP A 238 -17.94 -38.32 5.23
N ILE A 239 -17.83 -38.21 6.55
CA ILE A 239 -16.58 -37.98 7.31
C ILE A 239 -16.43 -39.01 8.44
N SER A 240 -17.15 -40.12 8.38
CA SER A 240 -17.12 -41.18 9.39
C SER A 240 -15.73 -41.79 9.58
N THR A 241 -14.93 -41.85 8.51
CA THR A 241 -13.56 -42.41 8.49
C THR A 241 -12.49 -41.44 9.01
N LEU A 242 -12.83 -40.16 9.18
CA LEU A 242 -11.90 -39.16 9.70
C LEU A 242 -11.76 -39.30 11.22
N GLN A 243 -10.53 -39.22 11.70
CA GLN A 243 -10.20 -39.15 13.12
C GLN A 243 -10.65 -37.80 13.73
N THR A 244 -10.77 -37.73 15.05
CA THR A 244 -11.00 -36.47 15.77
C THR A 244 -9.88 -35.47 15.44
N GLY A 245 -10.24 -34.24 15.06
CA GLY A 245 -9.26 -33.23 14.69
C GLY A 245 -9.81 -32.06 13.90
N VAL A 246 -8.90 -31.15 13.54
CA VAL A 246 -9.17 -29.98 12.69
C VAL A 246 -8.88 -30.34 11.24
N TYR A 247 -9.80 -29.99 10.35
CA TYR A 247 -9.70 -30.25 8.92
C TYR A 247 -9.99 -29.00 8.11
N TYR A 248 -9.35 -28.91 6.95
CA TYR A 248 -9.61 -27.92 5.92
C TYR A 248 -10.40 -28.54 4.79
N ILE A 249 -11.34 -27.80 4.22
CA ILE A 249 -12.20 -28.26 3.14
C ILE A 249 -12.12 -27.30 1.96
N LEU A 250 -11.98 -27.86 0.75
CA LEU A 250 -12.15 -27.18 -0.51
C LEU A 250 -13.45 -27.68 -1.15
N ILE A 251 -14.30 -26.74 -1.55
CA ILE A 251 -15.59 -26.99 -2.18
C ILE A 251 -15.59 -26.33 -3.55
N GLU A 252 -15.61 -27.14 -4.60
CA GLU A 252 -15.77 -26.66 -5.97
C GLU A 252 -17.26 -26.46 -6.25
N THR A 253 -17.70 -25.22 -6.43
CA THR A 253 -19.10 -24.90 -6.71
C THR A 253 -19.53 -25.39 -8.10
N ALA A 254 -20.83 -25.38 -8.38
CA ALA A 254 -21.36 -25.72 -9.71
C ALA A 254 -20.78 -24.80 -10.81
N GLU A 255 -20.41 -23.57 -10.46
CA GLU A 255 -19.78 -22.58 -11.32
C GLU A 255 -18.27 -22.77 -11.48
N GLY A 256 -17.65 -23.66 -10.69
CA GLY A 256 -16.20 -23.91 -10.71
C GLY A 256 -15.38 -23.00 -9.78
N GLU A 257 -16.03 -22.21 -8.92
CA GLU A 257 -15.35 -21.44 -7.87
C GLU A 257 -14.88 -22.39 -6.75
N ILE A 258 -13.71 -22.12 -6.17
CA ILE A 258 -13.20 -22.88 -5.01
C ILE A 258 -13.49 -22.12 -3.72
N VAL A 259 -14.44 -22.61 -2.94
CA VAL A 259 -14.70 -22.13 -1.58
C VAL A 259 -13.83 -22.90 -0.58
N LYS A 260 -13.13 -22.17 0.29
CA LYS A 260 -12.23 -22.73 1.32
C LYS A 260 -12.84 -22.52 2.70
N SER A 261 -12.83 -23.54 3.54
CA SER A 261 -13.30 -23.44 4.92
C SER A 261 -12.58 -24.44 5.84
N LYS A 262 -13.00 -24.46 7.11
CA LYS A 262 -12.49 -25.36 8.15
C LYS A 262 -13.63 -25.97 8.96
N PHE A 263 -13.41 -27.16 9.49
CA PHE A 263 -14.31 -27.77 10.47
C PHE A 263 -13.54 -28.59 11.49
N ILE A 264 -14.22 -28.93 12.58
CA ILE A 264 -13.70 -29.77 13.65
C ILE A 264 -14.54 -31.04 13.67
N LYS A 265 -13.88 -32.18 13.49
CA LYS A 265 -14.43 -33.51 13.76
C LYS A 265 -14.19 -33.79 15.24
N LYS A 266 -15.24 -33.98 16.03
CA LYS A 266 -15.14 -34.41 17.42
C LYS A 266 -15.03 -35.92 17.50
#